data_AF-A0A497A7H0-F1
#
_entry.id   AF-A0A497A7H0-F1
#
_cell.length_a   1.000
_cell.length_b   1.000
_cell.length_c   1.000
_cell.angle_alpha   90.00
_cell.angle_beta   90.00
_cell.angle_gamma   90.00
#
_symmetry.space_group_name_H-M   'P 1'
#
loop_
_entity.id
_entity.type
_entity.pdbx_description
1 polymer ?
#
loop_
_entity_poly.entity_id
_entity_poly.type
_entity_poly.pdbx_seq_one_letter_code
_entity_poly.pdbx_strand_id
1 'polypeptide(L)' 'MRSKKGEQWLDYVSSLTEHKVVCGADFMGLPRNLLEAERVLWYKKLPVPQGWHEAYAHGEIDVVSPMK' A
#
# COMPACT_ATOMS: atom_id res chain seq x y z
N MET A 1 -0.74 -0.22 -5.27
CA MET A 1 -0.21 -1.11 -6.34
C MET A 1 0.79 -2.09 -5.74
N ARG A 2 0.89 -3.32 -6.28
CA ARG A 2 1.77 -4.38 -5.73
C ARG A 2 3.18 -4.41 -6.31
N SER A 3 3.46 -3.64 -7.35
CA SER A 3 4.81 -3.50 -7.92
C SER A 3 4.96 -2.18 -8.68
N LYS A 4 6.19 -1.67 -8.79
CA LYS A 4 6.51 -0.49 -9.60
C LYS A 4 6.24 -0.73 -11.10
N LYS A 5 6.51 -1.95 -11.58
CA LYS A 5 6.18 -2.35 -12.96
C LYS A 5 4.67 -2.32 -13.20
N GLY A 6 3.86 -2.77 -12.24
CA GLY A 6 2.40 -2.75 -12.35
C GLY A 6 1.83 -1.32 -12.35
N GLU A 7 2.43 -0.41 -11.58
CA GLU A 7 2.11 1.01 -11.64
C GLU A 7 2.42 1.60 -13.02
N GLN A 8 3.63 1.39 -13.55
CA GLN A 8 4.00 1.87 -14.88
C GLN A 8 3.16 1.25 -15.99
N TRP A 9 2.78 -0.03 -15.84
CA TRP A 9 1.93 -0.73 -16.78
C TRP A 9 0.53 -0.11 -16.85
N LEU A 10 -0.01 0.40 -15.74
CA LEU A 10 -1.29 1.12 -15.73
C LEU A 10 -1.22 2.37 -16.63
N ASP A 11 -0.16 3.15 -16.52
CA ASP A 11 0.05 4.35 -17.34
C ASP A 11 0.21 3.99 -18.82
N TYR A 12 0.96 2.92 -19.10
CA TYR A 12 1.10 2.40 -20.45
C TYR A 12 -0.24 1.95 -21.04
N VAL A 13 -1.04 1.19 -20.32
CA VAL A 13 -2.36 0.76 -20.82
C VAL A 13 -3.28 1.94 -21.05
N SER A 14 -3.27 2.95 -20.16
CA SER A 14 -4.06 4.15 -20.35
C SER A 14 -3.63 4.95 -21.59
N SER A 15 -2.36 4.88 -22.00
CA SER A 15 -1.89 5.60 -23.20
C SER A 15 -2.24 4.90 -24.52
N LEU A 16 -2.62 3.61 -24.47
CA LEU A 16 -3.03 2.84 -25.65
C LEU A 16 -4.49 3.04 -26.05
N THR A 17 -5.28 3.78 -25.27
CA THR A 17 -6.72 3.92 -25.49
C THR A 17 -7.14 5.39 -25.44
N GLU A 18 -8.28 5.72 -26.03
CA GLU A 18 -8.88 7.05 -25.94
C GLU A 18 -9.48 7.34 -24.54
N HIS A 19 -9.60 6.31 -23.71
CA HIS A 19 -10.16 6.41 -22.37
C HIS A 19 -9.08 6.39 -21.29
N LYS A 20 -9.36 7.02 -20.15
CA LYS A 20 -8.48 6.96 -18.99
C LYS A 20 -8.66 5.62 -18.27
N VAL A 21 -7.58 4.86 -18.16
CA VAL A 21 -7.53 3.66 -17.32
C VAL A 21 -6.87 4.04 -16.00
N VAL A 22 -7.64 3.93 -14.92
CA VAL A 22 -7.27 4.47 -13.62
C VAL A 22 -7.45 3.44 -12.52
N CYS A 23 -6.64 3.53 -11.46
CA CYS A 23 -6.88 2.77 -10.24
C CYS A 23 -7.80 3.56 -9.28
N GLY A 24 -8.20 2.92 -8.17
CA GLY A 24 -9.04 3.58 -7.16
C GLY A 24 -8.43 4.87 -6.59
N ALA A 25 -7.10 4.91 -6.39
CA ALA A 25 -6.43 6.10 -5.88
C ALA A 25 -6.50 7.26 -6.90
N ASP A 26 -6.22 6.99 -8.17
CA ASP A 26 -6.31 7.98 -9.25
C ASP A 26 -7.74 8.52 -9.40
N PHE A 27 -8.74 7.64 -9.33
CA PHE A 27 -10.16 8.01 -9.37
C PHE A 27 -10.55 8.93 -8.21
N MET A 28 -10.00 8.68 -7.01
CA MET A 28 -10.22 9.49 -5.83
C MET A 28 -9.37 10.77 -5.78
N GLY A 29 -8.48 11.00 -6.76
CA GLY A 29 -7.54 12.12 -6.73
C GLY A 29 -6.47 12.01 -5.64
N LEU A 30 -6.19 10.78 -5.18
CA LEU A 30 -5.19 10.50 -4.15
C LEU A 30 -3.88 9.99 -4.77
N PRO A 31 -2.73 10.22 -4.12
CA PRO A 31 -1.48 9.61 -4.53
C PRO A 31 -1.58 8.08 -4.56
N ARG A 32 -1.01 7.45 -5.59
CA ARG A 32 -0.92 5.99 -5.69
C ARG A 32 -0.10 5.44 -4.53
N ASN A 33 -0.72 4.63 -3.69
CA ASN A 33 -0.01 4.01 -2.58
C ASN A 33 0.76 2.76 -3.03
N LEU A 34 2.06 2.73 -2.73
CA LEU A 34 3.01 1.68 -3.10
C LEU A 34 3.42 0.78 -1.92
N LEU A 35 2.65 0.73 -0.82
CA LEU A 35 2.97 -0.10 0.36
C LEU A 35 3.44 -1.52 0.00
N GLU A 36 2.66 -2.22 -0.83
CA GLU A 36 2.98 -3.59 -1.21
C GLU A 36 4.17 -3.66 -2.19
N ALA A 37 4.24 -2.74 -3.15
CA ALA A 37 5.40 -2.64 -4.06
C ALA A 37 6.71 -2.38 -3.32
N GLU A 38 6.63 -1.74 -2.15
CA GLU A 38 7.75 -1.37 -1.31
C GLU A 38 7.75 -2.14 0.02
N ARG A 39 7.09 -3.31 0.10
CA ARG A 39 6.89 -4.04 1.36
C ARG A 39 8.18 -4.26 2.16
N VAL A 40 9.30 -4.53 1.48
CA VAL A 40 10.61 -4.75 2.13
C VAL A 40 11.12 -3.47 2.78
N LEU A 41 10.92 -2.31 2.14
CA LEU A 41 11.25 -1.01 2.73
C LEU A 41 10.36 -0.72 3.93
N TRP A 42 9.06 -0.98 3.81
CA TRP A 42 8.09 -0.71 4.87
C TRP A 42 8.29 -1.60 6.09
N TYR A 43 8.54 -2.89 5.92
CA TYR A 43 8.89 -3.77 7.05
C TYR A 43 10.17 -3.34 7.78
N LYS A 44 11.11 -2.70 7.09
CA LYS A 44 12.31 -2.13 7.73
C LYS A 44 12.03 -0.82 8.46
N LYS A 45 11.19 0.04 7.87
CA LYS A 45 10.85 1.35 8.44
C LYS A 45 9.87 1.24 9.62
N LEU A 46 8.93 0.30 9.54
CA LEU A 46 7.86 0.05 10.48
C LEU A 46 7.85 -1.45 10.79
N PRO A 47 8.83 -1.96 11.55
CA PRO A 47 8.86 -3.36 11.91
C PRO A 47 7.64 -3.69 12.78
N VAL A 48 7.07 -4.88 12.56
CA VAL A 48 6.01 -5.40 13.42
C VAL A 48 6.64 -5.84 14.74
N PRO A 49 6.17 -5.34 15.90
CA PRO A 49 6.67 -5.77 17.19
C PRO A 49 6.53 -7.29 17.38
N GLN A 50 7.47 -7.90 18.10
CA GLN A 50 7.31 -9.30 18.47
C GLN A 50 6.06 -9.49 19.34
N GLY A 51 5.29 -10.54 19.09
CA GLY A 51 4.04 -10.80 19.82
C GLY A 51 2.84 -9.95 19.35
N TRP A 52 3.01 -9.12 18.31
CA TRP A 52 1.95 -8.24 17.84
C TRP A 52 0.71 -9.01 17.36
N HIS A 53 0.89 -10.14 16.68
CA HIS A 53 -0.24 -10.92 16.18
C HIS A 53 -1.10 -11.49 17.31
N GLU A 54 -0.46 -12.00 18.36
CA GLU A 54 -1.11 -12.55 19.54
C GLU A 54 -1.85 -11.45 20.32
N ALA A 55 -1.18 -10.33 20.62
CA ALA A 55 -1.79 -9.20 21.31
C ALA A 55 -2.96 -8.59 20.51
N TYR A 56 -2.83 -8.50 19.18
CA TYR A 56 -3.94 -8.04 18.32
C TYR A 56 -5.12 -9.00 18.37
N ALA A 57 -4.87 -10.32 18.33
CA ALA A 57 -5.93 -11.33 18.43
C ALA A 57 -6.66 -11.30 19.78
N HIS A 58 -5.97 -10.91 20.86
CA HIS A 58 -6.57 -10.72 22.18
C HIS A 58 -7.23 -9.34 22.39
N GLY A 59 -7.13 -8.43 21.41
CA GLY A 59 -7.65 -7.06 21.53
C GLY A 59 -6.83 -6.15 22.45
N GLU A 60 -5.61 -6.53 22.77
CA GLU A 60 -4.69 -5.77 23.64
C GLU A 60 -4.02 -4.61 22.90
N ILE A 61 -3.94 -4.70 21.58
CA ILE A 61 -3.39 -3.67 20.69
C ILE A 61 -4.26 -3.53 19.43
N ASP A 62 -4.23 -2.36 18.80
CA ASP A 62 -4.97 -2.04 17.57
C ASP A 62 -4.02 -1.68 16.41
N VAL A 63 -4.54 -1.66 15.18
CA VAL A 63 -3.82 -1.30 13.94
C VAL A 63 -3.35 0.16 13.89
N VAL A 64 -3.85 1.01 14.80
CA VAL A 64 -3.41 2.39 14.98
C VAL A 64 -2.95 2.59 16.42
N SER A 65 -1.66 2.39 16.66
CA SER A 65 -1.01 3.02 17.80
C SER A 65 0.03 3.99 17.25
N PRO A 66 -0.19 5.32 17.31
CA PRO A 66 0.85 6.27 16.95
C PRO A 66 2.02 6.02 17.91
N MET A 67 3.23 5.93 17.35
CA MET A 67 4.45 5.86 18.14
C MET A 67 4.41 6.99 19.18
N LYS A 68 4.38 6.64 20.47
CA LYS A 68 4.71 7.57 21.55
C LYS A 68 6.21 7.77 21.59
#